data_AF-A0A7K0I5Q9-F1
#
_entry.id   AF-A0A7K0I5Q9-F1
#
_cell.length_a   1.000
_cell.length_b   1.000
_cell.length_c   1.000
_cell.angle_alpha   90.00
_cell.angle_beta   90.00
_cell.angle_gamma   90.00
#
_symmetry.space_group_name_H-M   'P 1'
#
loop_
_entity.id
_entity.type
_entity.pdbx_description
1 polymer ?
#
loop_
_entity_poly.entity_id
_entity_poly.type
_entity_poly.pdbx_seq_one_letter_code
_entity_poly.pdbx_strand_id
1 'polypeptide(L)'
;MATTKKQTQKRAPSHALFWTLLKEVPGYDPGYKEVIKEGLVHQYSGGRTQSLSEMYSKYPREYSLMIEAMKGTPEQKKTRYEDSLDKMKKRVIATICQYVDKLGYTFPTKADKVRYVIGIACRAANCSNFNAIPESRLSAIYNLYCKRNSVEIEGNPELDYPIGIN
;
A
#
# COMPACT_ATOMS: atom_id res chain seq x y z
N MET A 1 -2.90 -22.97 38.61
CA MET A 1 -1.71 -22.42 37.94
C MET A 1 -2.12 -21.16 37.18
N ALA A 2 -1.59 -20.00 37.55
CA ALA A 2 -1.94 -18.72 36.93
C ALA A 2 -1.13 -18.53 35.64
N THR A 3 -1.81 -18.35 34.50
CA THR A 3 -1.16 -18.02 33.23
C THR A 3 -0.99 -16.51 33.12
N THR A 4 0.25 -16.04 33.11
CA THR A 4 0.60 -14.63 32.89
C THR A 4 0.32 -14.24 31.45
N LYS A 5 -0.54 -13.23 31.25
CA LYS A 5 -0.77 -12.58 29.95
C LYS A 5 0.55 -12.02 29.42
N LYS A 6 1.00 -12.50 28.26
CA LYS A 6 2.11 -11.91 27.49
C LYS A 6 1.79 -10.43 27.24
N GLN A 7 2.55 -9.53 27.84
CA GLN A 7 2.52 -8.11 27.50
C GLN A 7 2.99 -7.98 26.04
N THR A 8 2.11 -7.52 25.17
CA THR A 8 2.44 -7.12 23.81
C THR A 8 3.42 -5.96 23.89
N GLN A 9 4.70 -6.21 23.57
CA GLN A 9 5.68 -5.14 23.41
C GLN A 9 5.15 -4.15 22.36
N LYS A 10 5.00 -2.88 22.75
CA LYS A 10 4.62 -1.81 21.81
C LYS A 10 5.68 -1.77 20.72
N ARG A 11 5.29 -2.08 19.48
CA ARG A 11 6.19 -2.02 18.32
C ARG A 11 6.75 -0.60 18.23
N ALA A 12 8.08 -0.49 18.14
CA ALA A 12 8.73 0.79 17.90
C ALA A 12 8.12 1.45 16.64
N PRO A 13 8.01 2.78 16.61
CA PRO A 13 7.56 3.48 15.40
C PRO A 13 8.46 3.07 14.23
N SER A 14 7.86 2.54 13.16
CA SER A 14 8.63 1.92 12.06
C SER A 14 9.41 2.92 11.21
N HIS A 15 9.18 4.23 11.40
CA HIS A 15 9.72 5.33 10.60
C HIS A 15 9.64 5.06 9.08
N ALA A 16 8.64 4.28 8.63
CA ALA A 16 8.59 3.79 7.26
C ALA A 16 8.56 4.93 6.22
N LEU A 17 7.85 6.01 6.52
CA LEU A 17 7.81 7.20 5.68
C LEU A 17 9.19 7.85 5.55
N PHE A 18 9.92 8.04 6.66
CA PHE A 18 11.28 8.58 6.63
C PHE A 18 12.18 7.75 5.72
N TRP A 19 12.19 6.42 5.89
CA TRP A 19 13.03 5.54 5.09
C TRP A 19 12.65 5.48 3.62
N THR A 20 11.38 5.73 3.30
CA THR A 20 10.91 5.83 1.92
C THR A 20 11.44 7.11 1.29
N LEU A 21 11.30 8.24 2.00
CA LEU A 21 11.77 9.55 1.55
C LEU A 21 13.31 9.62 1.46
N LEU A 22 14.03 8.96 2.36
CA LEU A 22 15.48 8.93 2.37
C LEU A 22 16.07 8.44 1.05
N LYS A 23 15.41 7.44 0.42
CA LYS A 23 15.84 6.86 -0.86
C LYS A 23 15.69 7.82 -2.05
N GLU A 24 14.88 8.87 -1.89
CA GLU A 24 14.64 9.89 -2.92
C GLU A 24 15.56 11.11 -2.75
N VAL A 25 16.36 11.17 -1.68
CA VAL A 25 17.30 12.27 -1.45
C VAL A 25 18.36 12.26 -2.55
N PRO A 26 18.66 13.42 -3.18
CA PRO A 26 19.72 13.51 -4.18
C PRO A 26 21.05 12.99 -3.65
N GLY A 27 21.69 12.09 -4.39
CA GLY A 27 22.94 11.46 -3.95
C GLY A 27 22.76 10.33 -2.91
N TYR A 28 21.53 9.83 -2.72
CA TYR A 28 21.31 8.65 -1.87
C TYR A 28 22.06 7.43 -2.41
N ASP A 29 22.90 6.86 -1.56
CA ASP A 29 23.59 5.60 -1.77
C ASP A 29 23.27 4.65 -0.59
N PRO A 30 22.82 3.41 -0.86
CA PRO A 30 22.51 2.44 0.18
C PRO A 30 23.65 2.15 1.17
N GLY A 31 24.91 2.20 0.73
CA GLY A 31 26.09 2.00 1.56
C GLY A 31 26.32 3.11 2.58
N TYR A 32 25.82 4.32 2.31
CA TYR A 32 25.91 5.47 3.20
C TYR A 32 24.58 5.78 3.92
N LYS A 33 23.59 4.89 3.84
CA LYS A 33 22.24 5.06 4.41
C LYS A 33 22.23 5.60 5.83
N GLU A 34 23.03 5.02 6.73
CA GLU A 34 23.05 5.43 8.14
C GLU A 34 23.71 6.80 8.33
N VAL A 35 24.77 7.10 7.59
CA VAL A 35 25.45 8.40 7.62
C VAL A 35 24.55 9.51 7.09
N ILE A 36 23.83 9.26 5.99
CA ILE A 36 22.86 10.21 5.42
C ILE A 36 21.71 10.46 6.41
N LYS A 37 21.19 9.39 7.04
CA LYS A 37 20.18 9.50 8.12
C LYS A 37 20.71 10.37 9.27
N GLU A 38 21.90 10.10 9.78
CA GLU A 38 22.48 10.83 10.91
C GLU A 38 22.72 12.30 10.57
N GLY A 39 23.23 12.59 9.38
CA GLY A 39 23.41 13.95 8.89
C GLY A 39 22.11 14.73 8.82
N LEU A 40 21.04 14.14 8.28
CA LEU A 40 19.71 14.76 8.23
C LEU A 40 19.14 14.99 9.63
N VAL A 41 19.18 13.99 10.50
CA VAL A 41 18.66 14.10 11.87
C VAL A 41 19.45 15.17 12.65
N HIS A 42 20.76 15.21 12.51
CA HIS A 42 21.62 16.23 13.12
C HIS A 42 21.28 17.64 12.63
N GLN A 43 21.13 17.82 11.31
CA GLN A 43 20.78 19.10 10.72
C GLN A 43 19.43 19.61 11.21
N TYR A 44 18.38 18.80 11.11
CA TYR A 44 17.02 19.23 11.48
C TYR A 44 16.78 19.27 12.99
N SER A 45 17.54 18.53 13.78
CA SER A 45 17.51 18.67 15.24
C SER A 45 18.29 19.89 15.72
N GLY A 46 19.04 20.57 14.86
CA GLY A 46 19.91 21.69 15.25
C GLY A 46 21.08 21.23 16.12
N GLY A 47 21.64 20.06 15.84
CA GLY A 47 22.79 19.51 16.54
C GLY A 47 22.47 18.71 17.82
N ARG A 48 21.19 18.54 18.18
CA ARG A 48 20.79 17.92 19.45
C ARG A 48 20.87 16.40 19.47
N THR A 49 20.64 15.74 18.33
CA THR A 49 20.71 14.28 18.23
C THR A 49 21.01 13.84 16.80
N GLN A 50 21.53 12.63 16.66
CA GLN A 50 21.67 11.89 15.39
C GLN A 50 20.71 10.69 15.33
N SER A 51 19.99 10.42 16.43
CA SER A 51 19.05 9.31 16.53
C SER A 51 17.66 9.73 16.07
N LEU A 52 17.17 9.09 15.01
CA LEU A 52 15.83 9.32 14.47
C LEU A 52 14.73 9.05 15.50
N SER A 53 14.88 7.99 16.30
CA SER A 53 13.91 7.63 17.34
C SER A 53 13.93 8.58 18.53
N GLU A 54 15.11 9.08 18.90
CA GLU A 54 15.22 10.13 19.91
C GLU A 54 14.59 11.43 19.42
N MET A 55 14.89 11.84 18.19
CA MET A 55 14.30 13.02 17.56
C MET A 55 12.77 12.93 17.54
N TYR A 56 12.22 11.79 17.12
CA TYR A 56 10.78 11.56 17.11
C TYR A 56 10.13 11.69 18.50
N SER A 57 10.82 11.22 19.54
CA SER A 57 10.26 11.15 20.90
C SER A 57 10.43 12.47 21.67
N LYS A 58 11.60 13.12 21.57
CA LYS A 58 11.96 14.31 22.35
C LYS A 58 11.76 15.62 21.59
N TYR A 59 11.84 15.58 20.25
CA TYR A 59 11.80 16.75 19.37
C TYR A 59 10.77 16.56 18.23
N PRO A 60 9.48 16.31 18.56
CA PRO A 60 8.46 15.91 17.58
C PRO A 60 8.18 17.00 16.53
N ARG A 61 8.35 18.27 16.90
CA ARG A 61 8.18 19.40 15.97
C ARG A 61 9.26 19.36 14.89
N GLU A 62 10.51 19.19 15.29
CA GLU A 62 11.67 19.12 14.40
C GLU A 62 11.60 17.88 13.51
N TYR A 63 11.18 16.74 14.07
CA TYR A 63 10.94 15.54 13.28
C TYR A 63 9.88 15.80 12.20
N SER A 64 8.78 16.46 12.56
CA SER A 64 7.70 16.77 11.62
C SER A 64 8.17 17.70 10.50
N LEU A 65 8.93 18.75 10.85
CA LEU A 65 9.53 19.67 9.88
C LEU A 65 10.50 18.96 8.93
N MET A 66 11.33 18.06 9.45
CA MET A 66 12.24 17.25 8.63
C MET A 66 11.47 16.41 7.62
N ILE A 67 10.43 15.69 8.07
CA ILE A 67 9.60 14.87 7.17
C ILE A 67 8.92 15.75 6.12
N GLU A 68 8.36 16.90 6.49
CA GLU A 68 7.71 17.80 5.52
C GLU A 68 8.70 18.32 4.47
N ALA A 69 9.91 18.68 4.87
CA ALA A 69 10.96 19.12 3.95
C ALA A 69 11.41 17.96 3.03
N MET A 70 11.54 16.74 3.57
CA MET A 70 11.90 15.55 2.79
C MET A 70 10.80 15.13 1.80
N LYS A 71 9.54 15.49 2.02
CA LYS A 71 8.47 15.16 1.07
C LYS A 71 8.64 15.86 -0.28
N GLY A 72 9.50 16.87 -0.39
CA GLY A 72 9.84 17.51 -1.65
C GLY A 72 8.72 18.38 -2.23
N THR A 73 8.80 18.63 -3.54
CA THR A 73 7.90 19.56 -4.25
C THR A 73 6.48 18.98 -4.41
N PRO A 74 5.46 19.82 -4.68
CA PRO A 74 4.10 19.35 -4.99
C PRO A 74 4.06 18.31 -6.11
N GLU A 75 4.91 18.45 -7.12
CA GLU A 75 5.01 17.52 -8.26
C GLU A 75 5.51 16.16 -7.80
N GLN A 76 6.58 16.11 -7.00
CA GLN A 76 7.10 14.86 -6.43
C GLN A 76 6.05 14.15 -5.56
N LYS A 77 5.31 14.93 -4.75
CA LYS A 77 4.20 14.40 -3.94
C LYS A 77 3.10 13.79 -4.82
N LYS A 78 2.73 14.46 -5.91
CA LYS A 78 1.73 13.98 -6.87
C LYS A 78 2.18 12.69 -7.55
N THR A 79 3.41 12.62 -8.04
CA THR A 79 3.95 11.41 -8.66
C THR A 79 3.92 10.21 -7.71
N ARG A 80 4.34 10.38 -6.44
CA ARG A 80 4.26 9.29 -5.45
C ARG A 80 2.82 8.80 -5.23
N TYR A 81 1.87 9.73 -5.19
CA TYR A 81 0.46 9.38 -5.02
C TYR A 81 -0.06 8.59 -6.23
N GLU A 82 0.25 9.04 -7.45
CA GLU A 82 -0.12 8.36 -8.69
C GLU A 82 0.50 6.95 -8.76
N ASP A 83 1.77 6.81 -8.37
CA ASP A 83 2.46 5.51 -8.28
C ASP A 83 1.83 4.58 -7.22
N SER A 84 1.45 5.11 -6.06
CA SER A 84 0.73 4.34 -5.03
C SER A 84 -0.61 3.85 -5.57
N LEU A 85 -1.34 4.75 -6.24
CA LEU A 85 -2.65 4.46 -6.82
C LEU A 85 -2.55 3.39 -7.92
N ASP A 86 -1.58 3.49 -8.81
CA ASP A 86 -1.33 2.48 -9.85
C ASP A 86 -0.98 1.11 -9.26
N LYS A 87 -0.11 1.07 -8.23
CA LYS A 87 0.21 -0.16 -7.50
C LYS A 87 -1.05 -0.78 -6.88
N MET A 88 -1.91 0.04 -6.28
CA MET A 88 -3.18 -0.42 -5.70
C MET A 88 -4.14 -0.96 -6.75
N LYS A 89 -4.26 -0.29 -7.90
CA LYS A 89 -5.04 -0.78 -9.05
C LYS A 89 -4.57 -2.16 -9.50
N LYS A 90 -3.27 -2.34 -9.69
CA LYS A 90 -2.66 -3.62 -10.07
C LYS A 90 -2.92 -4.72 -9.03
N ARG A 91 -2.81 -4.40 -7.73
CA ARG A 91 -3.11 -5.32 -6.63
C ARG A 91 -4.57 -5.77 -6.62
N VAL A 92 -5.51 -4.85 -6.83
CA VAL A 92 -6.94 -5.17 -6.93
C VAL A 92 -7.18 -6.15 -8.06
N ILE A 93 -6.66 -5.87 -9.27
CA ILE A 93 -6.79 -6.77 -10.41
C ILE A 93 -6.22 -8.15 -10.08
N ALA A 94 -4.99 -8.23 -9.54
CA ALA A 94 -4.37 -9.49 -9.19
C ALA A 94 -5.17 -10.31 -8.17
N THR A 95 -5.71 -9.64 -7.14
CA THR A 95 -6.47 -10.30 -6.06
C THR A 95 -7.80 -10.84 -6.55
N ILE A 96 -8.49 -10.10 -7.42
CA ILE A 96 -9.74 -10.56 -8.04
C ILE A 96 -9.45 -11.66 -9.08
N CYS A 97 -8.35 -11.56 -9.85
CA CYS A 97 -7.92 -12.64 -10.74
C CYS A 97 -7.75 -13.96 -9.97
N GLN A 98 -7.07 -13.92 -8.82
CA GLN A 98 -6.91 -15.09 -7.95
C GLN A 98 -8.26 -15.65 -7.47
N TYR A 99 -9.21 -14.78 -7.13
CA TYR A 99 -10.55 -15.20 -6.74
C TYR A 99 -11.28 -15.91 -7.88
N VAL A 100 -11.23 -15.33 -9.07
CA VAL A 100 -11.85 -15.89 -10.29
C VAL A 100 -11.20 -17.23 -10.67
N ASP A 101 -9.88 -17.36 -10.53
CA ASP A 101 -9.19 -18.63 -10.73
C ASP A 101 -9.63 -19.69 -9.72
N LYS A 102 -9.81 -19.28 -8.47
CA LYS A 102 -10.29 -20.17 -7.40
C LYS A 102 -11.70 -20.69 -7.66
N LEU A 103 -12.54 -19.89 -8.33
CA LEU A 103 -13.87 -20.28 -8.78
C LEU A 103 -13.86 -21.10 -10.08
N GLY A 104 -12.70 -21.36 -10.70
CA GLY A 104 -12.60 -22.23 -11.87
C GLY A 104 -13.08 -21.61 -13.19
N TYR A 105 -13.23 -20.28 -13.28
CA TYR A 105 -13.60 -19.65 -14.56
C TYR A 105 -12.50 -19.78 -15.60
N THR A 106 -12.89 -20.11 -16.81
CA THR A 106 -12.01 -20.15 -17.98
C THR A 106 -12.28 -18.98 -18.91
N PHE A 107 -11.22 -18.42 -19.51
CA PHE A 107 -11.32 -17.32 -20.47
C PHE A 107 -10.57 -17.66 -21.75
N PRO A 108 -11.05 -17.22 -22.92
CA PRO A 108 -10.36 -17.44 -24.20
C PRO A 108 -8.95 -16.83 -24.22
N THR A 109 -8.81 -15.63 -23.63
CA THR A 109 -7.51 -14.95 -23.53
C THR A 109 -7.29 -14.34 -22.14
N LYS A 110 -6.02 -14.05 -21.81
CA LYS A 110 -5.67 -13.29 -20.60
C LYS A 110 -6.28 -11.89 -20.59
N ALA A 111 -6.40 -11.26 -21.76
CA ALA A 111 -6.99 -9.93 -21.88
C ALA A 111 -8.48 -9.95 -21.52
N ASP A 112 -9.21 -10.98 -21.94
CA ASP A 112 -10.64 -11.14 -21.60
C ASP A 112 -10.85 -11.35 -20.11
N LYS A 113 -9.99 -12.15 -19.48
CA LYS A 113 -9.98 -12.30 -18.01
C LYS A 113 -9.78 -10.95 -17.31
N VAL A 114 -8.80 -10.16 -17.75
CA VAL A 114 -8.54 -8.83 -17.15
C VAL A 114 -9.75 -7.90 -17.36
N ARG A 115 -10.37 -7.89 -18.53
CA ARG A 115 -11.60 -7.10 -18.80
C ARG A 115 -12.75 -7.52 -17.88
N TYR A 116 -12.95 -8.82 -17.70
CA TYR A 116 -13.98 -9.34 -16.80
C TYR A 116 -13.73 -8.92 -15.33
N VAL A 117 -12.48 -9.06 -14.87
CA VAL A 117 -12.05 -8.66 -13.53
C VAL A 117 -12.20 -7.14 -13.31
N ILE A 118 -11.86 -6.33 -14.31
CA ILE A 118 -12.10 -4.88 -14.27
C ILE A 118 -13.60 -4.60 -14.11
N GLY A 119 -14.46 -5.32 -14.84
CA GLY A 119 -15.92 -5.20 -14.70
C GLY A 119 -16.43 -5.56 -13.30
N ILE A 120 -15.83 -6.55 -12.64
CA ILE A 120 -16.12 -6.87 -11.23
C ILE A 120 -15.73 -5.69 -10.32
N ALA A 121 -14.51 -5.17 -10.46
CA ALA A 121 -14.03 -4.06 -9.64
C ALA A 121 -14.88 -2.79 -9.82
N CYS A 122 -15.25 -2.46 -11.06
CA CYS A 122 -16.12 -1.34 -11.39
C CYS A 122 -17.50 -1.46 -10.73
N ARG A 123 -18.12 -2.65 -10.79
CA ARG A 123 -19.40 -2.92 -10.11
C ARG A 123 -19.27 -2.78 -8.60
N ALA A 124 -18.24 -3.38 -8.00
CA ALA A 124 -17.98 -3.25 -6.57
C ALA A 124 -17.72 -1.80 -6.13
N ALA A 125 -17.13 -0.99 -7.01
CA ALA A 125 -16.86 0.43 -6.78
C ALA A 125 -18.03 1.35 -7.11
N ASN A 126 -19.13 0.87 -7.70
CA ASN A 126 -20.16 1.69 -8.34
C ASN A 126 -19.55 2.81 -9.21
N CYS A 127 -18.66 2.43 -10.12
CA CYS A 127 -17.95 3.34 -11.01
C CYS A 127 -17.83 2.71 -12.41
N SER A 128 -18.08 3.48 -13.46
CA SER A 128 -17.99 2.99 -14.85
C SER A 128 -16.54 2.90 -15.36
N ASN A 129 -15.64 3.71 -14.83
CA ASN A 129 -14.23 3.77 -15.24
C ASN A 129 -13.31 3.34 -14.11
N PHE A 130 -12.64 2.20 -14.29
CA PHE A 130 -11.69 1.66 -13.31
C PHE A 130 -10.56 2.63 -12.95
N ASN A 131 -10.09 3.41 -13.93
CA ASN A 131 -9.01 4.37 -13.70
C ASN A 131 -9.44 5.55 -12.83
N ALA A 132 -10.73 5.82 -12.72
CA ALA A 132 -11.30 6.88 -11.90
C ALA A 132 -11.64 6.44 -10.46
N ILE A 133 -11.45 5.17 -10.12
CA ILE A 133 -11.74 4.67 -8.77
C ILE A 133 -10.71 5.26 -7.77
N PRO A 134 -11.17 5.91 -6.67
CA PRO A 134 -10.27 6.46 -5.67
C PRO A 134 -9.58 5.36 -4.83
N GLU A 135 -8.41 5.67 -4.28
CA GLU A 135 -7.58 4.73 -3.49
C GLU A 135 -8.34 4.09 -2.32
N SER A 136 -9.23 4.85 -1.67
CA SER A 136 -10.05 4.36 -0.56
C SER A 136 -10.98 3.22 -1.00
N ARG A 137 -11.64 3.35 -2.15
CA ARG A 137 -12.50 2.30 -2.72
C ARG A 137 -11.67 1.12 -3.21
N LEU A 138 -10.53 1.36 -3.86
CA LEU A 138 -9.61 0.29 -4.27
C LEU A 138 -9.14 -0.53 -3.06
N SER A 139 -8.82 0.12 -1.94
CA SER A 139 -8.40 -0.55 -0.71
C SER A 139 -9.51 -1.40 -0.10
N ALA A 140 -10.76 -0.91 -0.11
CA ALA A 140 -11.91 -1.67 0.36
C ALA A 140 -12.15 -2.94 -0.50
N ILE A 141 -12.05 -2.80 -1.82
CA ILE A 141 -12.17 -3.92 -2.76
C ILE A 141 -11.04 -4.92 -2.55
N TYR A 142 -9.79 -4.46 -2.45
CA TYR A 142 -8.65 -5.33 -2.18
C TYR A 142 -8.87 -6.18 -0.92
N ASN A 143 -9.23 -5.55 0.20
CA ASN A 143 -9.48 -6.25 1.47
C ASN A 143 -10.63 -7.24 1.37
N LEU A 144 -11.72 -6.89 0.66
CA LEU A 144 -12.85 -7.77 0.41
C LEU A 144 -12.41 -9.06 -0.29
N TYR A 145 -11.64 -8.95 -1.38
CA TYR A 145 -11.20 -10.11 -2.15
C TYR A 145 -10.07 -10.89 -1.47
N CYS A 146 -9.20 -10.25 -0.69
CA CYS A 146 -8.27 -10.97 0.19
C CYS A 146 -9.02 -11.86 1.19
N LYS A 147 -10.11 -11.34 1.80
CA LYS A 147 -10.95 -12.13 2.70
C LYS A 147 -11.62 -13.30 1.96
N ARG A 148 -12.18 -13.06 0.77
CA ARG A 148 -12.78 -14.14 -0.04
C ARG A 148 -11.77 -15.21 -0.43
N ASN A 149 -10.55 -14.80 -0.81
CA ASN A 149 -9.49 -15.75 -1.18
C ASN A 149 -9.02 -16.60 0.01
N SER A 150 -9.09 -16.06 1.24
CA SER A 150 -8.72 -16.79 2.46
C SER A 150 -9.71 -17.89 2.88
N VAL A 151 -10.96 -17.84 2.38
CA VAL A 151 -11.99 -18.83 2.72
C VAL A 151 -11.92 -19.97 1.71
N GLU A 152 -11.67 -21.20 2.16
CA GLU A 152 -11.74 -22.39 1.30
C GLU A 152 -13.13 -22.53 0.69
N ILE A 153 -13.18 -22.77 -0.62
CA ILE A 153 -14.44 -22.91 -1.35
C ILE A 153 -14.66 -24.41 -1.55
N GLU A 154 -15.36 -25.06 -0.62
CA GLU A 154 -16.05 -26.32 -0.88
C GLU A 154 -17.41 -25.98 -1.51
N GLY A 155 -17.49 -25.76 -2.83
CA GLY A 155 -18.79 -25.41 -3.42
C GLY A 155 -18.79 -25.04 -4.89
N ASN A 156 -19.72 -25.67 -5.61
CA ASN A 156 -19.90 -25.75 -7.06
C ASN A 156 -19.82 -24.39 -7.83
N PRO A 157 -18.93 -24.25 -8.83
CA PRO A 157 -18.72 -23.01 -9.60
C PRO A 157 -19.81 -22.66 -10.64
N GLU A 158 -20.87 -23.45 -10.77
CA GLU A 158 -21.90 -23.31 -11.82
C GLU A 158 -22.92 -22.17 -11.62
N LEU A 159 -22.87 -21.40 -10.51
CA LEU A 159 -23.93 -20.45 -10.16
C LEU A 159 -23.72 -19.00 -10.62
N ASP A 160 -22.58 -18.65 -11.20
CA ASP A 160 -22.35 -17.30 -11.71
C ASP A 160 -22.57 -17.27 -13.23
N TYR A 161 -23.82 -16.94 -13.60
CA TYR A 161 -24.32 -16.81 -14.97
C TYR A 161 -23.39 -16.03 -15.93
N PRO A 162 -23.34 -16.42 -17.23
CA PRO A 162 -22.72 -15.59 -18.26
C PRO A 162 -23.50 -14.27 -18.38
N ILE A 163 -22.79 -13.14 -18.35
CA ILE A 163 -23.34 -11.84 -18.73
C ILE A 163 -23.62 -11.93 -20.24
N GLY A 164 -24.87 -12.26 -20.57
CA GLY A 164 -25.38 -12.23 -21.94
C GLY A 164 -25.25 -10.81 -22.49
N ILE A 165 -24.54 -10.68 -23.60
CA ILE A 165 -24.58 -9.51 -24.47
C ILE A 165 -25.76 -9.77 -25.42
N ASN A 166 -26.82 -8.96 -25.30
CA ASN A 166 -27.71 -8.64 -26.43
C ASN A 166 -27.11 -7.47 -27.18
#